data_AF-J7GB74-F1
#
_entry.id   AF-J7GB74-F1
#
_cell.length_a   1.000
_cell.length_b   1.000
_cell.length_c   1.000
_cell.angle_alpha   90.00
_cell.angle_beta   90.00
_cell.angle_gamma   90.00
#
_symmetry.space_group_name_H-M   'P 1'
#
loop_
_entity.id
_entity.type
_entity.pdbx_description
1 polymer ?
#
loop_
_entity_poly.entity_id
_entity_poly.type
_entity_poly.pdbx_seq_one_letter_code
_entity_poly.pdbx_strand_id
1 'polypeptide(L)'
;MEKYGFINLSFPKKCKSRNIFMFPFVLETKNFSKFYFNSEIKLNLLIEKKNSDFERRKKKTSIFQKVSNGSENDFSKIEKEQDLTGDKGVVKTLLKTGSGLQVPSNSKVKVHYEGKLENGEIFDSSLDRKNPYVFKIGENKVIKGWEIGIKTMKIGEKAKFAFSPDYGYKKKGIPPIIPPNAKLFFEIELLEILDSNDNSILEVSESNRDIARTPQKIAEDFEKKISKKKKESNEIKFENFFFISPFQSQSGEKAPWWLNPNITFILVFLLILLLFFVVLSVGGIHQGYID
;
A
#
# COMPACT_ATOMS: atom_id res chain seq x y z
N MET A 1 80.14 9.20 -34.69
CA MET A 1 80.29 7.80 -34.25
C MET A 1 79.94 7.71 -32.78
N GLU A 2 79.28 6.61 -32.42
CA GLU A 2 78.96 6.06 -31.11
C GLU A 2 79.07 6.89 -29.81
N LYS A 3 77.96 6.78 -29.06
CA LYS A 3 77.82 6.46 -27.63
C LYS A 3 78.64 7.25 -26.61
N TYR A 4 77.94 7.83 -25.64
CA TYR A 4 78.45 7.93 -24.28
C TYR A 4 77.41 7.51 -23.25
N GLY A 5 77.83 6.62 -22.36
CA GLY A 5 77.16 6.23 -21.14
C GLY A 5 77.62 7.08 -19.95
N PHE A 6 76.71 7.16 -18.99
CA PHE A 6 76.86 7.49 -17.56
C PHE A 6 78.23 7.19 -16.96
N ILE A 7 78.67 8.00 -15.97
CA ILE A 7 78.93 7.58 -14.57
C ILE A 7 78.80 8.79 -13.60
N ASN A 8 78.08 8.56 -12.49
CA ASN A 8 78.18 9.03 -11.09
C ASN A 8 79.51 9.73 -10.64
N LEU A 9 79.64 10.53 -9.58
CA LEU A 9 78.93 10.72 -8.30
C LEU A 9 79.56 11.94 -7.58
N SER A 10 78.91 12.43 -6.52
CA SER A 10 79.48 12.97 -5.26
C SER A 10 79.12 14.43 -4.89
N PHE A 11 78.44 14.54 -3.75
CA PHE A 11 78.24 15.74 -2.89
C PHE A 11 79.46 15.90 -1.93
N PRO A 12 79.65 16.93 -1.06
CA PRO A 12 78.63 17.83 -0.50
C PRO A 12 79.08 19.27 -0.03
N LYS A 13 78.10 20.01 0.55
CA LYS A 13 78.14 21.15 1.52
C LYS A 13 78.92 22.46 1.23
N LYS A 14 78.20 23.60 1.18
CA LYS A 14 78.21 24.70 2.19
C LYS A 14 77.43 25.95 1.73
N CYS A 15 76.74 26.59 2.69
CA CYS A 15 76.09 27.90 2.56
C CYS A 15 77.04 29.02 2.10
N LYS A 16 76.55 29.91 1.22
CA LYS A 16 76.78 31.36 1.31
C LYS A 16 75.73 32.16 0.55
N SER A 17 75.32 33.25 1.19
CA SER A 17 74.61 34.41 0.66
C SER A 17 75.25 35.01 -0.61
N ARG A 18 74.44 35.52 -1.54
CA ARG A 18 74.34 36.96 -1.88
C ARG A 18 73.65 37.17 -3.24
N ASN A 19 72.79 38.18 -3.24
CA ASN A 19 72.12 38.87 -4.33
C ASN A 19 72.78 38.79 -5.72
N ILE A 20 71.93 38.60 -6.75
CA ILE A 20 71.93 39.39 -7.97
C ILE A 20 70.48 39.53 -8.45
N PHE A 21 70.16 40.75 -8.85
CA PHE A 21 68.89 41.27 -9.34
C PHE A 21 68.55 40.73 -10.75
N MET A 22 67.26 40.84 -11.08
CA MET A 22 66.63 40.97 -12.42
C MET A 22 66.07 39.73 -13.11
N PHE A 23 64.73 39.66 -13.00
CA PHE A 23 63.71 39.11 -13.90
C PHE A 23 63.69 37.58 -14.07
N PRO A 24 62.51 36.93 -14.18
CA PRO A 24 61.41 37.42 -15.02
C PRO A 24 59.97 37.09 -14.55
N PHE A 25 59.03 37.49 -15.40
CA PHE A 25 57.85 36.70 -15.76
C PHE A 25 56.72 36.59 -14.72
N VAL A 26 55.82 37.57 -14.83
CA VAL A 26 54.44 37.50 -14.39
C VAL A 26 53.77 36.27 -15.02
N LEU A 27 53.39 35.29 -14.19
CA LEU A 27 52.26 34.41 -14.45
C LEU A 27 51.17 34.70 -13.42
N GLU A 28 50.03 35.04 -13.97
CA GLU A 28 48.89 35.67 -13.35
C GLU A 28 48.03 34.64 -12.60
N THR A 29 48.11 34.60 -11.27
CA THR A 29 47.23 33.79 -10.41
C THR A 29 45.90 34.50 -10.12
N LYS A 30 45.20 34.94 -11.17
CA LYS A 30 43.81 35.36 -11.06
C LYS A 30 42.91 34.15 -11.35
N ASN A 31 42.48 33.42 -10.32
CA ASN A 31 41.16 32.75 -10.29
C ASN A 31 40.88 31.82 -9.09
N PHE A 32 41.72 31.75 -8.06
CA PHE A 32 41.47 30.80 -6.96
C PHE A 32 40.77 31.37 -5.71
N SER A 33 40.73 32.69 -5.48
CA SER A 33 40.03 33.27 -4.31
C SER A 33 38.57 33.65 -4.56
N LYS A 34 38.15 33.79 -5.83
CA LYS A 34 36.77 34.17 -6.18
C LYS A 34 35.79 33.00 -6.19
N PHE A 35 36.30 31.76 -6.11
CA PHE A 35 35.48 30.56 -6.13
C PHE A 35 35.02 30.12 -4.73
N TYR A 36 35.77 30.43 -3.67
CA TYR A 36 35.38 30.09 -2.30
C TYR A 36 34.37 31.09 -1.70
N PHE A 37 34.52 32.39 -1.99
CA PHE A 37 33.62 33.42 -1.43
C PHE A 37 32.19 33.39 -1.99
N ASN A 38 32.02 32.92 -3.24
CA ASN A 38 30.70 32.84 -3.88
C ASN A 38 29.91 31.60 -3.46
N SER A 39 30.58 30.57 -2.94
CA SER A 39 29.95 29.35 -2.45
C SER A 39 29.30 29.54 -1.08
N GLU A 40 29.96 30.25 -0.16
CA GLU A 40 29.44 30.52 1.19
C GLU A 40 28.25 31.49 1.17
N ILE A 41 28.28 32.53 0.34
CA ILE A 41 27.13 33.44 0.18
C ILE A 41 25.91 32.67 -0.36
N LYS A 42 26.13 31.77 -1.34
CA LYS A 42 25.06 30.96 -1.92
C LYS A 42 24.53 29.92 -0.93
N LEU A 43 25.40 29.33 -0.10
CA LEU A 43 25.05 28.43 0.99
C LEU A 43 24.26 29.14 2.09
N ASN A 44 24.70 30.32 2.52
CA ASN A 44 24.02 31.11 3.54
C ASN A 44 22.65 31.60 3.05
N LEU A 45 22.54 32.04 1.79
CA LEU A 45 21.25 32.37 1.16
C LEU A 45 20.34 31.14 0.99
N LEU A 46 20.89 29.95 0.75
CA LEU A 46 20.13 28.71 0.69
C LEU A 46 19.64 28.28 2.08
N ILE A 47 20.47 28.46 3.11
CA ILE A 47 20.13 28.17 4.50
C ILE A 47 19.03 29.12 4.97
N GLU A 48 19.12 30.41 4.65
CA GLU A 48 18.12 31.42 5.00
C GLU A 48 16.78 31.18 4.27
N LYS A 49 16.83 30.80 2.98
CA LYS A 49 15.63 30.36 2.23
C LYS A 49 15.03 29.07 2.79
N LYS A 50 15.85 28.06 3.12
CA LYS A 50 15.37 26.82 3.76
C LYS A 50 14.76 27.08 5.13
N ASN A 51 15.32 27.98 5.91
CA ASN A 51 14.81 28.33 7.24
C ASN A 51 13.48 29.11 7.15
N SER A 52 13.36 30.06 6.23
CA SER A 52 12.08 30.76 6.00
C SER A 52 10.99 29.84 5.43
N ASP A 53 11.33 28.91 4.55
CA ASP A 53 10.39 27.90 4.04
C ASP A 53 10.03 26.84 5.09
N PHE A 54 10.96 26.49 5.98
CA PHE A 54 10.71 25.62 7.12
C PHE A 54 9.74 26.26 8.11
N GLU A 55 9.93 27.55 8.44
CA GLU A 55 8.98 28.30 9.28
C GLU A 55 7.62 28.48 8.59
N ARG A 56 7.59 28.69 7.27
CA ARG A 56 6.33 28.73 6.50
C ARG A 56 5.61 27.37 6.52
N ARG A 57 6.35 26.25 6.44
CA ARG A 57 5.82 24.89 6.59
C ARG A 57 5.34 24.63 8.01
N LYS A 58 6.09 25.03 9.04
CA LYS A 58 5.74 24.88 10.46
C LYS A 58 4.49 25.68 10.81
N LYS A 59 4.33 26.88 10.24
CA LYS A 59 3.12 27.69 10.38
C LYS A 59 1.94 27.06 9.62
N LYS A 60 2.15 26.54 8.40
CA LYS A 60 1.12 25.81 7.63
C LYS A 60 0.68 24.50 8.30
N THR A 61 1.60 23.74 8.90
CA THR A 61 1.26 22.56 9.73
C THR A 61 0.60 22.96 11.04
N SER A 62 1.01 24.06 11.69
CA SER A 62 0.30 24.56 12.89
C SER A 62 -1.11 25.05 12.58
N ILE A 63 -1.34 25.64 11.40
CA ILE A 63 -2.65 26.06 10.92
C ILE A 63 -3.47 24.84 10.51
N PHE A 64 -2.89 23.86 9.81
CA PHE A 64 -3.55 22.59 9.49
C PHE A 64 -3.91 21.80 10.75
N GLN A 65 -3.03 21.80 11.75
CA GLN A 65 -3.24 21.19 13.06
C GLN A 65 -4.25 21.98 13.92
N LYS A 66 -4.34 23.30 13.74
CA LYS A 66 -5.36 24.14 14.40
C LYS A 66 -6.73 24.03 13.70
N VAL A 67 -6.76 23.74 12.40
CA VAL A 67 -7.97 23.39 11.64
C VAL A 67 -8.45 21.98 12.00
N SER A 68 -7.55 21.02 12.24
CA SER A 68 -7.93 19.69 12.73
C SER A 68 -8.37 19.70 14.19
N ASN A 69 -7.73 20.51 15.05
CA ASN A 69 -8.00 20.52 16.50
C ASN A 69 -9.04 21.57 16.93
N GLY A 70 -9.61 22.34 15.98
CA GLY A 70 -10.73 23.26 16.18
C GLY A 70 -12.10 22.68 15.84
N SER A 71 -12.15 21.40 15.42
CA SER A 71 -13.38 20.66 15.10
C SER A 71 -13.41 19.30 15.83
N GLU A 72 -12.85 19.26 17.05
CA GLU A 72 -12.71 18.01 17.82
C GLU A 72 -13.60 18.01 19.07
N ASN A 73 -14.72 18.75 19.06
CA ASN A 73 -15.72 18.76 20.14
C ASN A 73 -17.19 18.87 19.67
N ASP A 74 -17.52 18.47 18.44
CA ASP A 74 -18.93 18.51 17.95
C ASP A 74 -19.38 17.27 17.13
N PHE A 75 -18.56 16.21 17.05
CA PHE A 75 -18.88 14.97 16.33
C PHE A 75 -18.77 13.70 17.17
N SER A 76 -18.47 13.82 18.47
CA SER A 76 -18.64 12.72 19.40
C SER A 76 -20.14 12.59 19.71
N LYS A 77 -20.74 11.47 19.26
CA LYS A 77 -22.03 10.94 19.72
C LYS A 77 -23.29 11.40 18.96
N ILE A 78 -23.34 11.14 17.66
CA ILE A 78 -24.62 10.83 17.00
C ILE A 78 -24.58 9.43 16.39
N GLU A 79 -24.16 8.42 17.16
CA GLU A 79 -24.65 7.06 16.92
C GLU A 79 -26.09 6.97 17.47
N LYS A 80 -26.99 7.77 16.89
CA LYS A 80 -28.41 7.64 17.16
C LYS A 80 -28.92 6.49 16.31
N GLU A 81 -29.09 5.36 16.95
CA GLU A 81 -29.77 4.21 16.39
C GLU A 81 -31.27 4.55 16.25
N GLN A 82 -31.74 4.58 15.01
CA GLN A 82 -33.13 4.87 14.67
C GLN A 82 -33.75 3.65 14.03
N ASP A 83 -34.81 3.13 14.64
CA ASP A 83 -35.65 2.12 14.01
C ASP A 83 -36.60 2.80 13.02
N LEU A 84 -36.50 2.40 11.75
CA LEU A 84 -37.30 2.97 10.66
C LEU A 84 -38.63 2.24 10.44
N THR A 85 -38.76 1.01 10.95
CA THR A 85 -39.91 0.15 10.68
C THR A 85 -40.75 -0.10 11.95
N GLY A 86 -40.15 0.07 13.14
CA GLY A 86 -40.80 -0.14 14.43
C GLY A 86 -40.77 -1.59 14.93
N ASP A 87 -40.38 -2.53 14.07
CA ASP A 87 -40.15 -3.94 14.37
C ASP A 87 -38.65 -4.29 14.51
N LYS A 88 -37.77 -3.27 14.52
CA LYS A 88 -36.30 -3.40 14.44
C LYS A 88 -35.81 -4.13 13.19
N GLY A 89 -36.63 -4.17 12.14
CA GLY A 89 -36.30 -4.78 10.87
C GLY A 89 -35.27 -3.98 10.08
N VAL A 90 -35.34 -2.65 10.16
CA VAL A 90 -34.45 -1.71 9.47
C VAL A 90 -33.99 -0.67 10.48
N VAL A 91 -32.75 -0.82 10.91
CA VAL A 91 -32.14 0.07 11.90
C VAL A 91 -31.08 0.92 11.22
N LYS A 92 -31.13 2.23 11.44
CA LYS A 92 -30.21 3.23 10.87
C LYS A 92 -29.34 3.83 11.97
N THR A 93 -28.04 3.90 11.73
CA THR A 93 -27.07 4.62 12.57
C THR A 93 -26.35 5.65 11.72
N LEU A 94 -26.54 6.92 12.03
CA LEU A 94 -25.93 8.02 11.27
C LEU A 94 -24.42 8.09 11.55
N LEU A 95 -23.59 8.12 10.50
CA LEU A 95 -22.14 8.34 10.64
C LEU A 95 -21.76 9.77 10.28
N LYS A 96 -22.32 10.28 9.18
CA LYS A 96 -22.06 11.61 8.65
C LYS A 96 -23.38 12.21 8.19
N THR A 97 -23.71 13.38 8.72
CA THR A 97 -24.87 14.16 8.28
C THR A 97 -24.70 14.62 6.84
N GLY A 98 -25.71 14.37 6.01
CA GLY A 98 -25.83 14.99 4.69
C GLY A 98 -26.50 16.36 4.75
N SER A 99 -26.51 17.06 3.61
CA SER A 99 -27.20 18.33 3.42
C SER A 99 -28.33 18.19 2.40
N GLY A 100 -29.25 19.17 2.40
CA GLY A 100 -30.37 19.20 1.48
C GLY A 100 -31.61 18.44 1.94
N LEU A 101 -32.51 18.22 0.99
CA LEU A 101 -33.77 17.51 1.19
C LEU A 101 -33.56 16.00 1.27
N GLN A 102 -34.52 15.32 1.89
CA GLN A 102 -34.57 13.86 1.86
C GLN A 102 -34.85 13.37 0.44
N VAL A 103 -34.44 12.13 0.17
CA VAL A 103 -34.62 11.51 -1.14
C VAL A 103 -36.12 11.44 -1.52
N PRO A 104 -36.53 12.06 -2.63
CA PRO A 104 -37.91 11.97 -3.12
C PRO A 104 -38.28 10.53 -3.46
N SER A 105 -39.57 10.19 -3.32
CA SER A 105 -40.07 8.91 -3.83
C SER A 105 -39.92 8.83 -5.35
N ASN A 106 -39.63 7.64 -5.88
CA ASN A 106 -39.47 7.39 -7.33
C ASN A 106 -38.29 8.10 -8.02
N SER A 107 -37.32 8.62 -7.25
CA SER A 107 -36.09 9.22 -7.77
C SER A 107 -35.04 8.15 -8.12
N LYS A 108 -34.13 8.48 -9.06
CA LYS A 108 -32.91 7.69 -9.27
C LYS A 108 -31.84 8.20 -8.32
N VAL A 109 -31.14 7.28 -7.66
CA VAL A 109 -30.10 7.62 -6.68
C VAL A 109 -28.78 6.97 -7.06
N LYS A 110 -27.69 7.68 -6.76
CA LYS A 110 -26.33 7.21 -6.94
C LYS A 110 -25.67 7.07 -5.57
N VAL A 111 -25.26 5.86 -5.24
CA VAL A 111 -24.76 5.52 -3.91
C VAL A 111 -23.42 4.79 -3.97
N HIS A 112 -22.58 5.05 -2.97
CA HIS A 112 -21.54 4.12 -2.57
C HIS A 112 -22.03 3.29 -1.40
N TYR A 113 -21.66 2.02 -1.39
CA TYR A 113 -21.97 1.12 -0.29
C TYR A 113 -20.92 0.03 -0.14
N GLU A 114 -20.93 -0.54 1.06
CA GLU A 114 -20.23 -1.75 1.46
C GLU A 114 -21.18 -2.63 2.29
N GLY A 115 -21.36 -3.88 1.88
CA GLY A 115 -22.21 -4.87 2.54
C GLY A 115 -21.37 -5.91 3.27
N LYS A 116 -21.67 -6.10 4.56
CA LYS A 116 -21.02 -7.03 5.49
C LYS A 116 -22.01 -8.00 6.10
N LEU A 117 -21.56 -9.21 6.35
CA LEU A 117 -22.25 -10.20 7.16
C LEU A 117 -21.95 -10.00 8.65
N GLU A 118 -22.66 -10.70 9.52
CA GLU A 118 -22.46 -10.65 10.98
C GLU A 118 -21.07 -11.14 11.41
N ASN A 119 -20.44 -12.01 10.62
CA ASN A 119 -19.05 -12.44 10.81
C ASN A 119 -18.00 -11.37 10.41
N GLY A 120 -18.45 -10.20 9.91
CA GLY A 120 -17.59 -9.11 9.41
C GLY A 120 -17.10 -9.28 7.97
N GLU A 121 -17.43 -10.38 7.31
CA GLU A 121 -17.03 -10.64 5.92
C GLU A 121 -17.77 -9.72 4.95
N ILE A 122 -17.01 -9.04 4.07
CA ILE A 122 -17.55 -8.18 3.02
C ILE A 122 -17.95 -9.04 1.83
N PHE A 123 -19.26 -9.18 1.60
CA PHE A 123 -19.75 -9.94 0.45
C PHE A 123 -19.84 -9.09 -0.81
N ASP A 124 -20.12 -7.78 -0.68
CA ASP A 124 -20.30 -6.91 -1.84
C ASP A 124 -19.91 -5.46 -1.50
N SER A 125 -19.18 -4.79 -2.39
CA SER A 125 -18.75 -3.40 -2.21
C SER A 125 -18.71 -2.69 -3.56
N SER A 126 -19.27 -1.48 -3.60
CA SER A 126 -19.15 -0.61 -4.78
C SER A 126 -17.76 0.01 -4.91
N LEU A 127 -17.06 0.20 -3.79
CA LEU A 127 -15.72 0.81 -3.76
C LEU A 127 -14.69 -0.10 -4.44
N ASP A 128 -14.81 -1.42 -4.26
CA ASP A 128 -13.96 -2.42 -4.93
C ASP A 128 -14.09 -2.36 -6.46
N ARG A 129 -15.27 -2.01 -6.96
CA ARG A 129 -15.57 -1.86 -8.39
C ARG A 129 -15.24 -0.45 -8.92
N LYS A 130 -14.81 0.47 -8.05
CA LYS A 130 -14.53 1.90 -8.34
C LYS A 130 -15.69 2.65 -9.03
N ASN A 131 -16.89 2.07 -9.00
CA ASN A 131 -18.06 2.56 -9.71
C ASN A 131 -19.24 2.66 -8.74
N PRO A 132 -19.85 3.86 -8.59
CA PRO A 132 -21.07 4.04 -7.82
C PRO A 132 -22.21 3.20 -8.36
N TYR A 133 -23.09 2.74 -7.47
CA TYR A 133 -24.28 2.02 -7.88
C TYR A 133 -25.43 2.99 -8.10
N VAL A 134 -26.08 2.89 -9.26
CA VAL A 134 -27.24 3.70 -9.61
C VAL A 134 -28.46 2.81 -9.70
N PHE A 135 -29.53 3.17 -9.01
CA PHE A 135 -30.80 2.46 -9.11
C PHE A 135 -31.96 3.43 -8.83
N LYS A 136 -33.18 3.01 -9.18
CA LYS A 136 -34.40 3.78 -8.95
C LYS A 136 -35.16 3.23 -7.75
N ILE A 137 -35.55 4.11 -6.85
CA ILE A 137 -36.36 3.77 -5.67
C ILE A 137 -37.81 3.50 -6.12
N GLY A 138 -38.41 2.44 -5.58
CA GLY A 138 -39.81 2.05 -5.86
C GLY A 138 -39.98 1.00 -6.96
N GLU A 139 -38.91 0.58 -7.63
CA GLU A 139 -38.96 -0.51 -8.64
C GLU A 139 -38.74 -1.90 -8.03
N ASN A 140 -38.49 -2.01 -6.72
CA ASN A 140 -38.19 -3.28 -6.03
C ASN A 140 -37.00 -4.05 -6.66
N LYS A 141 -36.07 -3.33 -7.30
CA LYS A 141 -34.84 -3.89 -7.89
C LYS A 141 -33.75 -4.16 -6.84
N VAL A 142 -33.90 -3.57 -5.65
CA VAL A 142 -33.01 -3.73 -4.50
C VAL A 142 -33.76 -4.38 -3.33
N ILE A 143 -33.02 -4.79 -2.30
CA ILE A 143 -33.62 -5.37 -1.10
C ILE A 143 -34.56 -4.37 -0.40
N LYS A 144 -35.60 -4.87 0.28
CA LYS A 144 -36.61 -4.02 0.93
C LYS A 144 -36.02 -3.05 1.94
N GLY A 145 -34.96 -3.46 2.66
CA GLY A 145 -34.25 -2.59 3.60
C GLY A 145 -33.68 -1.34 2.95
N TRP A 146 -33.19 -1.44 1.71
CA TRP A 146 -32.66 -0.29 0.96
C TRP A 146 -33.76 0.68 0.53
N GLU A 147 -34.90 0.15 0.06
CA GLU A 147 -36.06 0.96 -0.33
C GLU A 147 -36.59 1.82 0.83
N ILE A 148 -36.48 1.33 2.07
CA ILE A 148 -36.91 2.04 3.28
C ILE A 148 -35.79 2.96 3.79
N GLY A 149 -34.57 2.42 3.94
CA GLY A 149 -33.44 3.13 4.53
C GLY A 149 -33.02 4.36 3.73
N ILE A 150 -32.88 4.22 2.41
CA ILE A 150 -32.32 5.28 1.56
C ILE A 150 -33.29 6.46 1.41
N LYS A 151 -34.60 6.22 1.49
CA LYS A 151 -35.61 7.30 1.52
C LYS A 151 -35.41 8.29 2.67
N THR A 152 -34.82 7.84 3.77
CA THR A 152 -34.56 8.68 4.95
C THR A 152 -33.23 9.43 4.88
N MET A 153 -32.40 9.18 3.87
CA MET A 153 -31.09 9.78 3.73
C MET A 153 -31.16 11.15 3.05
N LYS A 154 -30.13 11.95 3.27
CA LYS A 154 -29.87 13.22 2.58
C LYS A 154 -28.61 13.13 1.71
N ILE A 155 -28.47 14.06 0.76
CA ILE A 155 -27.32 14.10 -0.14
C ILE A 155 -26.02 14.28 0.67
N GLY A 156 -25.00 13.47 0.39
CA GLY A 156 -23.73 13.47 1.12
C GLY A 156 -23.79 12.80 2.49
N GLU A 157 -24.94 12.21 2.87
CA GLU A 157 -25.09 11.47 4.12
C GLU A 157 -24.39 10.12 4.04
N LYS A 158 -23.72 9.74 5.12
CA LYS A 158 -23.16 8.41 5.32
C LYS A 158 -23.82 7.77 6.54
N ALA A 159 -24.39 6.59 6.38
CA ALA A 159 -25.08 5.90 7.46
C ALA A 159 -24.81 4.39 7.41
N LYS A 160 -24.81 3.76 8.59
CA LYS A 160 -24.85 2.31 8.74
C LYS A 160 -26.29 1.86 8.84
N PHE A 161 -26.60 0.73 8.23
CA PHE A 161 -27.90 0.11 8.29
C PHE A 161 -27.74 -1.35 8.71
N ALA A 162 -28.54 -1.78 9.68
CA ALA A 162 -28.71 -3.18 10.01
C ALA A 162 -30.09 -3.64 9.50
N PHE A 163 -30.08 -4.65 8.63
CA PHE A 163 -31.30 -5.23 8.08
C PHE A 163 -31.52 -6.63 8.65
N SER A 164 -32.70 -6.83 9.21
CA SER A 164 -33.20 -8.15 9.59
C SER A 164 -33.45 -9.00 8.33
N PRO A 165 -33.46 -10.34 8.43
CA PRO A 165 -33.50 -11.20 7.25
C PRO A 165 -34.73 -10.97 6.35
N ASP A 166 -35.87 -10.58 6.93
CA ASP A 166 -37.09 -10.28 6.19
C ASP A 166 -36.98 -9.09 5.22
N TYR A 167 -36.08 -8.16 5.55
CA TYR A 167 -35.75 -6.96 4.76
C TYR A 167 -34.54 -7.15 3.84
N GLY A 168 -33.83 -8.27 3.97
CA GLY A 168 -32.70 -8.69 3.13
C GLY A 168 -33.07 -9.82 2.16
N TYR A 169 -32.42 -10.97 2.31
CA TYR A 169 -32.54 -12.13 1.42
C TYR A 169 -33.41 -13.28 1.99
N LYS A 170 -34.04 -13.09 3.15
CA LYS A 170 -34.97 -14.03 3.79
C LYS A 170 -34.37 -15.44 3.94
N LYS A 171 -35.22 -16.47 3.91
CA LYS A 171 -34.83 -17.89 3.94
C LYS A 171 -34.05 -18.34 2.70
N LYS A 172 -34.13 -17.61 1.59
CA LYS A 172 -33.47 -18.01 0.34
C LYS A 172 -31.96 -17.77 0.40
N GLY A 173 -31.54 -16.68 1.04
CA GLY A 173 -30.13 -16.28 1.06
C GLY A 173 -29.54 -16.15 -0.37
N ILE A 174 -28.22 -16.22 -0.45
CA ILE A 174 -27.46 -16.32 -1.70
C ILE A 174 -26.31 -17.31 -1.46
N PRO A 175 -26.52 -18.63 -1.56
CA PRO A 175 -25.42 -19.58 -1.43
C PRO A 175 -24.38 -19.38 -2.57
N PRO A 176 -23.06 -19.47 -2.30
CA PRO A 176 -22.40 -19.78 -1.03
C PRO A 176 -22.08 -18.58 -0.13
N ILE A 177 -22.53 -17.37 -0.49
CA ILE A 177 -22.03 -16.10 0.06
C ILE A 177 -22.85 -15.63 1.25
N ILE A 178 -24.17 -15.58 1.09
CA ILE A 178 -25.09 -15.10 2.11
C ILE A 178 -25.90 -16.30 2.61
N PRO A 179 -25.75 -16.68 3.89
CA PRO A 179 -26.50 -17.79 4.44
C PRO A 179 -28.00 -17.50 4.48
N PRO A 180 -28.85 -18.54 4.57
CA PRO A 180 -30.28 -18.36 4.75
C PRO A 180 -30.54 -17.65 6.09
N ASN A 181 -31.52 -16.75 6.12
CA ASN A 181 -31.89 -15.95 7.29
C ASN A 181 -30.75 -15.09 7.89
N ALA A 182 -29.80 -14.65 7.07
CA ALA A 182 -28.72 -13.78 7.51
C ALA A 182 -29.19 -12.35 7.81
N LYS A 183 -28.68 -11.76 8.91
CA LYS A 183 -28.70 -10.32 9.11
C LYS A 183 -27.61 -9.67 8.28
N LEU A 184 -27.93 -8.51 7.71
CA LEU A 184 -27.02 -7.79 6.82
C LEU A 184 -26.68 -6.43 7.40
N PHE A 185 -25.41 -6.06 7.33
CA PHE A 185 -24.92 -4.76 7.75
C PHE A 185 -24.42 -4.02 6.51
N PHE A 186 -24.95 -2.83 6.27
CA PHE A 186 -24.56 -2.01 5.13
C PHE A 186 -24.06 -0.66 5.60
N GLU A 187 -22.94 -0.21 5.08
CA GLU A 187 -22.53 1.19 5.16
C GLU A 187 -22.82 1.83 3.82
N ILE A 188 -23.68 2.84 3.79
CA ILE A 188 -24.16 3.49 2.57
C ILE A 188 -23.84 4.98 2.64
N GLU A 189 -23.32 5.51 1.54
CA GLU A 189 -23.09 6.93 1.29
C GLU A 189 -23.91 7.37 0.08
N LEU A 190 -24.81 8.32 0.29
CA LEU A 190 -25.60 8.89 -0.79
C LEU A 190 -24.80 10.00 -1.47
N LEU A 191 -24.45 9.81 -2.74
CA LEU A 191 -23.66 10.79 -3.49
C LEU A 191 -24.55 11.84 -4.14
N GLU A 192 -25.58 11.39 -4.85
CA GLU A 192 -26.37 12.23 -5.74
C GLU A 192 -27.76 11.65 -5.96
N ILE A 193 -28.73 12.54 -6.18
CA ILE A 193 -30.09 12.22 -6.60
C ILE A 193 -30.21 12.69 -8.06
N LEU A 194 -30.41 11.74 -8.96
CA LEU A 194 -30.58 11.98 -10.38
C LEU A 194 -32.08 12.12 -10.65
N ASP A 195 -32.57 13.36 -10.60
CA ASP A 195 -33.94 13.65 -11.00
C ASP A 195 -34.07 13.58 -12.53
N SER A 196 -35.27 13.24 -13.01
CA SER A 196 -35.57 13.04 -14.44
C SER A 196 -35.49 14.29 -15.31
N ASN A 197 -35.09 15.45 -14.76
CA ASN A 197 -35.08 16.74 -15.45
C ASN A 197 -33.69 17.22 -15.89
N ASP A 198 -32.61 16.50 -15.61
CA ASP A 198 -31.28 16.89 -16.08
C ASP A 198 -30.84 16.08 -17.30
N ASN A 199 -30.58 16.78 -18.41
CA ASN A 199 -30.08 16.23 -19.66
C ASN A 199 -28.58 15.80 -19.61
N SER A 200 -27.99 15.67 -18.42
CA SER A 200 -26.63 15.14 -18.20
C SER A 200 -26.54 13.60 -18.26
N ILE A 201 -27.65 12.92 -18.58
CA ILE A 201 -27.86 11.47 -18.53
C ILE A 201 -27.10 10.68 -19.64
N LEU A 202 -26.40 11.34 -20.56
CA LEU A 202 -25.84 10.68 -21.76
C LEU A 202 -24.38 10.20 -21.65
N GLU A 203 -23.63 10.56 -20.61
CA GLU A 203 -22.24 10.07 -20.46
C GLU A 203 -22.05 8.99 -19.38
N VAL A 204 -23.00 8.82 -18.45
CA VAL A 204 -22.92 7.79 -17.38
C VAL A 204 -23.52 6.44 -17.83
N SER A 205 -23.87 6.32 -19.11
CA SER A 205 -24.91 5.43 -19.57
C SER A 205 -24.53 4.01 -19.96
N GLU A 206 -23.26 3.72 -20.23
CA GLU A 206 -22.93 2.46 -20.93
C GLU A 206 -22.38 1.35 -20.04
N SER A 207 -21.95 1.64 -18.80
CA SER A 207 -21.37 0.60 -17.93
C SER A 207 -22.21 0.18 -16.73
N ASN A 208 -23.25 0.95 -16.34
CA ASN A 208 -23.96 0.71 -15.07
C ASN A 208 -25.48 1.00 -15.05
N ARG A 209 -26.14 1.28 -16.18
CA ARG A 209 -27.58 1.59 -16.13
C ARG A 209 -28.42 0.32 -15.92
N ASP A 210 -29.12 0.29 -14.79
CA ASP A 210 -30.38 -0.43 -14.54
C ASP A 210 -30.34 -1.97 -14.38
N ILE A 211 -29.16 -2.59 -14.23
CA ILE A 211 -29.08 -4.00 -13.87
C ILE A 211 -29.39 -4.13 -12.36
N ALA A 212 -30.53 -4.76 -12.03
CA ALA A 212 -30.85 -5.11 -10.65
C ALA A 212 -29.70 -5.93 -10.04
N ARG A 213 -29.28 -5.63 -8.80
CA ARG A 213 -28.36 -6.47 -8.02
C ARG A 213 -29.10 -7.74 -7.63
N THR A 214 -29.31 -8.61 -8.62
CA THR A 214 -29.93 -9.91 -8.39
C THR A 214 -28.97 -10.77 -7.58
N PRO A 215 -29.51 -11.76 -6.85
CA PRO A 215 -28.69 -12.76 -6.15
C PRO A 215 -27.59 -13.38 -7.03
N GLN A 216 -27.89 -13.62 -8.31
CA GLN A 216 -26.97 -14.16 -9.29
C GLN A 216 -25.79 -13.22 -9.55
N LYS A 217 -26.05 -11.91 -9.68
CA LYS A 217 -24.98 -10.96 -9.97
C LYS A 217 -23.99 -10.80 -8.82
N ILE A 218 -24.50 -10.85 -7.59
CA ILE A 218 -23.68 -10.86 -6.38
C ILE A 218 -22.83 -12.13 -6.34
N ALA A 219 -23.40 -13.28 -6.70
CA ALA A 219 -22.67 -14.53 -6.81
C ALA A 219 -21.52 -14.47 -7.82
N GLU A 220 -21.79 -13.98 -9.03
CA GLU A 220 -20.77 -13.81 -10.08
C GLU A 220 -19.62 -12.90 -9.64
N ASP A 221 -19.93 -11.76 -9.01
CA ASP A 221 -18.91 -10.78 -8.60
C ASP A 221 -18.02 -11.34 -7.47
N PHE A 222 -18.59 -12.17 -6.58
CA PHE A 222 -17.83 -12.87 -5.56
C PHE A 222 -16.92 -13.96 -6.14
N GLU A 223 -17.39 -14.75 -7.10
CA GLU A 223 -16.53 -15.74 -7.78
C GLU A 223 -15.38 -15.08 -8.54
N LYS A 224 -15.62 -13.91 -9.16
CA LYS A 224 -14.56 -13.08 -9.75
C LYS A 224 -13.55 -12.62 -8.71
N LYS A 225 -14.00 -12.21 -7.52
CA LYS A 225 -13.09 -11.86 -6.41
C LYS A 225 -12.25 -13.05 -5.96
N ILE A 226 -12.86 -14.23 -5.78
CA ILE A 226 -12.13 -15.47 -5.41
C ILE A 226 -11.10 -15.83 -6.48
N SER A 227 -11.49 -15.83 -7.75
CA SER A 227 -10.59 -16.20 -8.85
C SER A 227 -9.42 -15.21 -9.01
N LYS A 228 -9.67 -13.90 -8.82
CA LYS A 228 -8.59 -12.89 -8.79
C LYS A 228 -7.65 -13.11 -7.61
N LYS A 229 -8.19 -13.30 -6.39
CA LYS A 229 -7.38 -13.58 -5.19
C LYS A 229 -6.54 -14.85 -5.35
N LYS A 230 -7.08 -15.89 -6.02
CA LYS A 230 -6.36 -17.12 -6.35
C LYS A 230 -5.22 -16.87 -7.34
N LYS A 231 -5.45 -16.10 -8.41
CA LYS A 231 -4.40 -15.73 -9.38
C LYS A 231 -3.29 -14.89 -8.73
N GLU A 232 -3.65 -13.89 -7.96
CA GLU A 232 -2.73 -13.01 -7.24
C GLU A 232 -1.93 -13.79 -6.17
N SER A 233 -2.57 -14.73 -5.45
CA SER A 233 -1.86 -15.64 -4.52
C SER A 233 -0.90 -16.61 -5.20
N ASN A 234 -1.19 -17.00 -6.46
CA ASN A 234 -0.33 -17.86 -7.25
C ASN A 234 0.84 -17.06 -7.84
N GLU A 235 0.64 -15.80 -8.24
CA GLU A 235 1.70 -14.89 -8.66
C GLU A 235 2.65 -14.54 -7.51
N ILE A 236 2.11 -14.20 -6.32
CA ILE A 236 2.92 -13.90 -5.12
C ILE A 236 3.71 -15.13 -4.64
N LYS A 237 3.23 -16.36 -4.91
CA LYS A 237 3.95 -17.59 -4.58
C LYS A 237 5.15 -17.90 -5.49
N PHE A 238 5.26 -17.31 -6.68
CA PHE A 238 6.36 -17.58 -7.60
C PHE A 238 7.46 -16.50 -7.57
N GLU A 239 7.11 -15.24 -7.27
CA GLU A 239 8.06 -14.12 -7.21
C GLU A 239 8.81 -14.04 -5.87
N ASN A 240 8.22 -14.47 -4.75
CA ASN A 240 8.87 -14.41 -3.43
C ASN A 240 9.61 -15.68 -3.01
N PHE A 241 9.83 -16.62 -3.95
CA PHE A 241 10.72 -17.76 -3.74
C PHE A 241 12.05 -17.55 -4.48
N PHE A 242 12.66 -16.36 -4.34
CA PHE A 242 14.09 -16.23 -4.56
C PHE A 242 14.83 -16.90 -3.40
N PHE A 243 15.04 -18.22 -3.52
CA PHE A 243 16.13 -18.88 -2.84
C PHE A 243 17.42 -18.32 -3.43
N ILE A 244 17.91 -17.19 -2.89
CA ILE A 244 19.25 -16.69 -3.18
C ILE A 244 20.22 -17.68 -2.53
N SER A 245 20.48 -18.79 -3.21
CA SER A 245 21.69 -19.56 -3.00
C SER A 245 22.87 -18.63 -3.31
N PRO A 246 23.86 -18.45 -2.43
CA PRO A 246 25.01 -17.56 -2.66
C PRO A 246 25.99 -18.07 -3.75
N PHE A 247 25.52 -18.95 -4.65
CA PHE A 247 26.34 -19.69 -5.60
C PHE A 247 25.74 -19.77 -7.01
N GLN A 248 24.90 -18.82 -7.42
CA GLN A 248 24.49 -18.71 -8.83
C GLN A 248 25.45 -17.81 -9.59
N SER A 249 26.31 -18.44 -10.40
CA SER A 249 27.21 -17.78 -11.35
C SER A 249 26.41 -17.15 -12.51
N GLN A 250 26.72 -15.91 -12.87
CA GLN A 250 26.10 -15.21 -14.01
C GLN A 250 26.46 -15.80 -15.39
N SER A 251 27.40 -16.75 -15.46
CA SER A 251 27.91 -17.30 -16.73
C SER A 251 27.06 -18.41 -17.36
N GLY A 252 26.00 -18.91 -16.70
CA GLY A 252 25.15 -19.98 -17.26
C GLY A 252 25.85 -21.35 -17.41
N GLU A 253 27.14 -21.45 -17.08
CA GLU A 253 27.87 -22.70 -17.04
C GLU A 253 27.41 -23.51 -15.82
N LYS A 254 26.92 -24.73 -16.06
CA LYS A 254 26.54 -25.64 -14.98
C LYS A 254 27.76 -25.95 -14.13
N ALA A 255 27.64 -25.75 -12.82
CA ALA A 255 28.69 -26.14 -11.88
C ALA A 255 29.05 -27.62 -12.10
N PRO A 256 30.35 -27.97 -12.09
CA PRO A 256 30.78 -29.35 -12.27
C PRO A 256 30.16 -30.24 -11.19
N TRP A 257 29.93 -31.51 -11.52
CA TRP A 257 29.08 -32.42 -10.72
C TRP A 257 29.52 -32.61 -9.26
N TRP A 258 30.82 -32.42 -8.95
CA TRP A 258 31.37 -32.48 -7.60
C TRP A 258 31.13 -31.23 -6.74
N LEU A 259 30.51 -30.16 -7.28
CA LEU A 259 30.10 -28.99 -6.50
C LEU A 259 28.62 -29.02 -6.10
N ASN A 260 27.91 -30.11 -6.42
CA ASN A 260 26.50 -30.25 -6.10
C ASN A 260 26.33 -30.54 -4.60
N PRO A 261 25.66 -29.68 -3.81
CA PRO A 261 25.52 -29.83 -2.36
C PRO A 261 24.85 -31.16 -1.95
N ASN A 262 23.98 -31.71 -2.79
CA ASN A 262 23.34 -33.00 -2.52
C ASN A 262 24.32 -34.19 -2.59
N ILE A 263 25.42 -34.07 -3.34
CA ILE A 263 26.43 -35.12 -3.50
C ILE A 263 27.59 -34.90 -2.53
N THR A 264 28.07 -33.66 -2.40
CA THR A 264 29.20 -33.33 -1.52
C THR A 264 28.88 -33.56 -0.05
N PHE A 265 27.66 -33.23 0.39
CA PHE A 265 27.27 -33.42 1.78
C PHE A 265 27.31 -34.90 2.19
N ILE A 266 26.84 -35.79 1.32
CA ILE A 266 26.86 -37.24 1.56
C ILE A 266 28.30 -37.78 1.56
N LEU A 267 29.14 -37.34 0.62
CA LEU A 267 30.54 -37.75 0.54
C LEU A 267 31.34 -37.30 1.77
N VAL A 268 31.16 -36.07 2.24
CA VAL A 268 31.83 -35.55 3.45
C VAL A 268 31.36 -36.32 4.69
N PHE A 269 30.06 -36.62 4.80
CA PHE A 269 29.54 -37.39 5.92
C PHE A 269 30.12 -38.81 5.95
N LEU A 270 30.21 -39.48 4.80
CA LEU A 270 30.84 -40.80 4.68
C LEU A 270 32.34 -40.77 5.03
N LEU A 271 33.06 -39.74 4.59
CA LEU A 271 34.48 -39.58 4.90
C LEU A 271 34.71 -39.42 6.40
N ILE A 272 33.90 -38.60 7.07
CA ILE A 272 33.98 -38.40 8.53
C ILE A 272 33.65 -39.70 9.27
N LEU A 273 32.62 -40.42 8.83
CA LEU A 273 32.21 -41.71 9.43
C LEU A 273 33.31 -42.76 9.29
N LEU A 274 33.98 -42.80 8.14
CA LEU A 274 35.11 -43.69 7.89
C LEU A 274 36.33 -43.33 8.77
N LEU A 275 36.65 -42.04 8.89
CA LEU A 275 37.69 -41.55 9.79
C LEU A 275 37.41 -41.92 11.25
N PHE A 276 36.17 -41.74 11.70
CA PHE A 276 35.73 -42.11 13.04
C PHE A 276 35.83 -43.63 13.28
N PHE A 277 35.43 -44.44 12.31
CA PHE A 277 35.54 -45.89 12.37
C PHE A 277 36.99 -46.37 12.47
N VAL A 278 37.91 -45.73 11.74
CA VAL A 278 39.35 -46.01 11.85
C VAL A 278 39.87 -45.69 13.25
N VAL A 279 39.49 -44.54 13.82
CA VAL A 279 39.89 -44.16 15.19
C VAL A 279 39.39 -45.15 16.24
N LEU A 280 38.15 -45.62 16.10
CA LEU A 280 37.60 -46.67 16.96
C LEU A 280 38.35 -47.99 16.81
N SER A 281 38.66 -48.39 15.58
CA SER A 281 39.34 -49.66 15.29
C SER A 281 40.79 -49.69 15.79
N VAL A 282 41.46 -48.54 15.82
CA VAL A 282 42.84 -48.39 16.34
C VAL A 282 42.86 -48.29 17.88
N GLY A 283 41.71 -48.27 18.55
CA GLY A 283 41.62 -48.24 20.01
C GLY A 283 41.94 -46.87 20.61
N GLY A 284 41.73 -45.78 19.87
CA GLY A 284 42.07 -44.41 20.30
C GLY A 284 41.23 -43.84 21.45
N ILE A 285 40.28 -44.59 22.01
CA ILE A 285 39.49 -44.18 23.17
C ILE A 285 40.00 -44.94 24.39
N HIS A 286 40.92 -44.32 25.14
CA HIS A 286 41.27 -44.81 26.47
C HIS A 286 40.04 -44.71 27.38
N GLN A 287 39.46 -45.85 27.78
CA GLN A 287 38.51 -45.90 28.88
C GLN A 287 39.27 -45.54 30.17
N GLY A 288 39.13 -44.29 30.61
CA GLY A 288 39.51 -43.90 31.96
C GLY A 288 38.63 -44.68 32.94
N TYR A 289 39.19 -45.69 33.59
CA TYR A 289 38.57 -46.32 34.75
C TYR A 289 38.57 -45.28 35.88
N ILE A 290 37.39 -44.95 36.38
CA ILE A 290 37.24 -44.13 37.59
C ILE A 290 37.15 -45.16 38.73
N ASP A 291 38.27 -45.37 39.42
CA ASP A 291 38.33 -46.15 40.66
C ASP A 291 37.66 -45.38 41.83
#